data_AF-A0A9E5I1W7-F1
#
_entry.id   AF-A0A9E5I1W7-F1
#
_cell.length_a   1.000
_cell.length_b   1.000
_cell.length_c   1.000
_cell.angle_alpha   90.00
_cell.angle_beta   90.00
_cell.angle_gamma   90.00
#
_symmetry.space_group_name_H-M   'P 1'
#
loop_
_entity.id
_entity.type
_entity.pdbx_description
1 polymer ?
#
loop_
_entity_poly.entity_id
_entity_poly.type
_entity_poly.pdbx_seq_one_letter_code
_entity_poly.pdbx_strand_id
1 'polypeptide(L)' 'MQNQKIRIRLKAFDYRLIDQSAAEIVDTAKRTGAVVKGPIPLPTRIERFDLLRSPHVNKTSRD' A
#
# COMPACT_ATOMS: atom_id res chain seq x y z
N MET A 1 15.77 -18.16 22.63
CA MET A 1 14.61 -18.22 21.70
C MET A 1 15.10 -17.78 20.32
N GLN A 2 14.84 -18.57 19.27
CA GLN A 2 15.19 -18.18 17.89
C GLN A 2 14.59 -16.82 17.58
N ASN A 3 15.41 -15.91 17.07
CA ASN A 3 15.03 -14.53 16.81
C ASN A 3 14.05 -14.48 15.61
N GLN A 4 12.77 -14.76 15.85
CA GLN A 4 11.74 -14.76 14.82
C GLN A 4 11.53 -13.33 14.31
N LYS A 5 11.91 -13.11 13.04
CA LYS A 5 11.83 -11.81 12.39
C LYS A 5 10.73 -11.83 11.34
N ILE A 6 9.60 -11.22 11.67
CA ILE A 6 8.46 -11.09 10.76
C ILE A 6 8.59 -9.77 10.00
N ARG A 7 8.38 -9.81 8.68
CA ARG A 7 8.30 -8.61 7.82
C ARG A 7 6.92 -8.54 7.19
N ILE A 8 6.15 -7.51 7.55
CA ILE A 8 4.81 -7.29 7.03
C ILE A 8 4.91 -6.22 5.94
N ARG A 9 4.27 -6.46 4.79
CA ARG A 9 4.19 -5.49 3.70
C ARG A 9 2.73 -5.26 3.35
N LEU A 10 2.24 -4.07 3.63
CA LEU A 10 0.87 -3.66 3.33
C LEU A 10 0.81 -3.05 1.91
N LYS A 11 -0.26 -3.34 1.17
CA LYS A 11 -0.59 -2.72 -0.12
C LYS A 11 -2.08 -2.43 -0.15
N ALA A 12 -2.46 -1.22 -0.52
CA ALA A 12 -3.85 -0.81 -0.70
C ALA A 12 -3.91 0.27 -1.79
N PHE A 13 -5.09 0.48 -2.34
CA PHE A 13 -5.36 1.58 -3.27
C PHE A 13 -5.70 2.89 -2.54
N ASP A 14 -6.38 2.80 -1.39
CA ASP A 14 -6.69 3.96 -0.53
C ASP A 14 -5.64 4.11 0.58
N TYR A 15 -5.10 5.31 0.72
CA TYR A 15 -4.12 5.65 1.75
C TYR A 15 -4.72 5.65 3.16
N ARG A 16 -6.00 6.00 3.32
CA ARG A 16 -6.64 6.12 4.64
C ARG A 16 -6.75 4.76 5.33
N LEU A 17 -7.16 3.75 4.57
CA LEU A 17 -7.35 2.40 5.07
C LEU A 17 -6.03 1.75 5.49
N ILE A 18 -4.97 1.97 4.71
CA ILE A 18 -3.65 1.41 5.02
C ILE A 18 -2.99 2.09 6.22
N ASP A 19 -3.19 3.39 6.40
CA ASP A 19 -2.68 4.13 7.55
C ASP A 19 -3.36 3.68 8.85
N GLN A 20 -4.69 3.53 8.83
CA GLN A 20 -5.45 2.99 9.97
C GLN A 20 -4.98 1.57 10.32
N SER A 21 -4.90 0.69 9.32
CA SER A 21 -4.47 -0.70 9.52
C SER A 21 -3.03 -0.79 10.03
N ALA A 22 -2.13 0.05 9.52
CA ALA A 22 -0.75 0.11 9.98
C ALA A 22 -0.65 0.55 11.45
N ALA A 23 -1.45 1.53 11.87
CA ALA A 23 -1.50 1.99 13.26
C ALA A 23 -2.00 0.86 14.19
N GLU A 24 -3.09 0.19 13.82
CA GLU A 24 -3.65 -0.92 14.61
C GLU A 24 -2.66 -2.09 14.77
N ILE A 25 -1.94 -2.46 13.71
CA ILE A 25 -0.90 -3.51 13.75
C ILE A 25 0.27 -3.10 14.65
N VAL A 26 0.68 -1.83 14.59
CA VAL A 26 1.78 -1.34 15.42
C VAL A 26 1.38 -1.34 16.90
N ASP A 27 0.16 -0.91 17.23
CA ASP A 27 -0.32 -0.85 18.61
C ASP A 27 -0.52 -2.24 19.22
N THR A 28 -1.03 -3.18 18.44
CA THR A 28 -1.14 -4.59 18.86
C THR A 28 0.23 -5.23 19.07
N ALA A 29 1.19 -5.01 18.18
CA ALA A 29 2.56 -5.53 18.32
C ALA A 29 3.33 -4.91 19.50
N LYS A 30 3.10 -3.62 19.80
CA LYS A 30 3.64 -2.98 21.02
C LYS A 30 3.03 -3.61 22.28
N ARG A 31 1.73 -3.89 22.28
CA ARG A 31 1.01 -4.49 23.42
C ARG A 31 1.50 -5.90 23.74
N THR A 32 1.96 -6.66 22.74
CA THR A 32 2.55 -8.00 22.94
C THR A 32 4.04 -7.96 23.32
N GLY A 33 4.66 -6.77 23.40
CA GLY A 33 6.08 -6.62 23.76
C GLY A 33 7.06 -6.90 22.63
N ALA A 34 6.60 -6.95 21.37
CA ALA A 34 7.48 -7.13 20.22
C ALA A 34 8.24 -5.85 19.88
N VAL A 35 9.51 -5.98 19.47
CA VAL A 35 10.32 -4.84 18.99
C VAL A 35 9.87 -4.46 17.58
N VAL A 36 9.15 -3.34 17.46
CA VAL A 36 8.62 -2.84 16.19
C VAL A 36 9.61 -1.88 15.54
N LYS A 37 9.94 -2.13 14.28
CA LYS A 37 10.48 -1.09 13.38
C LYS A 37 9.27 -0.46 12.71
N GLY A 38 9.07 0.85 12.92
CA GLY A 38 7.85 1.57 12.55
C GLY A 38 7.44 1.43 11.08
N PRO A 39 6.22 1.87 10.71
CA PRO A 39 5.75 1.78 9.34
C PRO A 39 6.64 2.64 8.44
N ILE A 40 7.35 1.99 7.51
CA ILE A 40 8.20 2.68 6.54
C ILE A 40 7.39 2.81 5.24
N PRO A 41 6.92 4.02 4.88
CA PRO A 41 6.22 4.23 3.63
C PRO A 41 7.20 3.99 2.47
N LEU A 42 6.78 3.17 1.52
CA LEU A 42 7.50 2.96 0.27
C LEU A 42 6.90 3.85 -0.81
N PRO A 43 7.68 4.24 -1.83
CA PRO A 43 7.15 4.99 -2.97
C PRO A 43 5.91 4.31 -3.56
N THR A 44 4.88 5.12 -3.85
CA THR A 44 3.66 4.65 -4.50
C THR A 44 3.97 4.25 -5.94
N ARG A 45 3.54 3.05 -6.33
CA ARG A 45 3.61 2.65 -7.74
C ARG A 45 2.40 3.22 -8.45
N ILE A 46 2.66 4.02 -9.46
CA ILE A 46 1.62 4.62 -10.30
C ILE A 46 1.72 3.93 -11.66
N GLU A 47 0.73 3.10 -11.97
CA GLU A 47 0.56 2.52 -13.28
C GLU A 47 -0.48 3.37 -14.03
N ARG A 48 -0.08 3.92 -15.18
CA ARG A 48 -0.94 4.73 -16.05
C ARG A 48 -1.19 3.95 -17.33
N PHE A 49 -2.42 3.91 -17.77
CA PHE A 49 -2.84 3.21 -18.98
C PHE A 49 -3.56 4.22 -19.86
N ASP A 50 -3.06 4.40 -21.09
CA ASP A 50 -3.72 5.25 -22.08
C ASP A 50 -4.76 4.41 -22.83
N LEU A 51 -6.03 4.76 -22.71
CA LEU A 51 -7.15 4.13 -23.39
C LEU A 51 -7.73 5.05 -24.47
N LEU A 52 -8.14 4.47 -25.59
CA LEU A 52 -8.91 5.21 -26.60
C LEU A 52 -10.32 5.47 -26.06
N ARG A 53 -10.78 6.72 -26.12
CA ARG A 53 -12.13 7.08 -25.65
C ARG A 53 -13.24 6.58 -26.57
N SER A 54 -12.96 6.40 -27.86
CA SER A 54 -13.93 5.94 -28.85
C SER A 54 -13.37 4.77 -29.65
N PRO A 55 -14.18 3.73 -29.93
CA PRO A 55 -13.74 2.60 -30.74
C PRO A 55 -13.53 2.95 -32.23
N HIS A 56 -14.10 4.05 -32.74
CA HIS A 56 -14.11 4.32 -34.19
C HIS A 56 -13.78 5.77 -34.59
N VAL A 57 -14.47 6.77 -34.03
CA VAL A 57 -14.46 8.14 -34.59
C VAL A 57 -13.35 9.02 -33.99
N ASN A 58 -13.10 8.92 -32.68
CA ASN A 58 -12.18 9.82 -31.98
C ASN A 58 -10.84 9.14 -31.65
N LYS A 59 -9.99 8.93 -32.67
CA LYS A 59 -8.69 8.24 -32.54
C LYS A 59 -7.60 9.05 -31.84
N THR A 60 -7.72 10.38 -31.83
CA THR A 60 -6.78 11.31 -31.15
C THR A 60 -7.12 11.51 -29.67
N SER A 61 -8.34 11.19 -29.25
CA SER A 61 -8.77 11.32 -27.85
C SER A 61 -8.33 10.08 -27.05
N ARG A 62 -7.29 10.27 -26.22
CA ARG A 62 -6.77 9.26 -25.28
C ARG A 62 -6.96 9.76 -23.85
N ASP A 63 -7.27 8.84 -22.93
CA ASP A 63 -7.43 9.08 -21.49
C ASP A 63 -6.54 8.15 -20.69
#